data_AF-A0A1F9AIR8-F1
#
_entry.id   AF-A0A1F9AIR8-F1
#
_cell.length_a   1.000
_cell.length_b   1.000
_cell.length_c   1.000
_cell.angle_alpha   90.00
_cell.angle_beta   90.00
_cell.angle_gamma   90.00
#
_symmetry.space_group_name_H-M   'P 1'
#
loop_
_entity.id
_entity.type
_entity.pdbx_description
1 polymer ?
#
loop_
_entity_poly.entity_id
_entity_poly.type
_entity_poly.pdbx_seq_one_letter_code
_entity_poly.pdbx_strand_id
1 'polypeptide(L)'
;MSKPQIPKPVKLIIGFFLKDKDLLKSISVRLVEKFGSLDMVSKWFPFDMTDYYHSEMGTPLFRRIFAFNSLIRREDLAVIKLETNVLEREFMQRGSRTVNLDPGYLSREHFVLATGKNYTHRIYLGKGIYADLTLIYSKGAFQALPWTYPDYAQGPVVDFLQGVRAKYIFDLGGARFAENPIQAPP
;
A
#
# COMPACT_ATOMS: atom_id res chain seq x y z
N MET A 1 1.99 22.09 27.01
CA MET A 1 1.16 21.83 25.81
C MET A 1 2.09 21.48 24.65
N SER A 2 1.81 20.43 23.89
CA SER A 2 2.58 20.09 22.69
C SER A 2 2.32 21.12 21.59
N LYS A 3 3.36 21.48 20.83
CA LYS A 3 3.22 22.33 19.64
C LYS A 3 2.95 21.43 18.44
N PRO A 4 1.83 21.61 17.70
CA PRO A 4 1.59 20.86 16.47
C PRO A 4 2.75 21.03 15.48
N GLN A 5 3.08 19.97 14.75
CA GLN A 5 4.11 19.96 13.72
C GLN A 5 3.56 19.24 12.50
N ILE A 6 3.90 19.72 11.31
CA ILE A 6 3.58 19.04 10.06
C ILE A 6 4.38 17.73 10.02
N PRO A 7 3.74 16.56 9.83
CA PRO A 7 4.44 15.30 9.78
C PRO A 7 5.38 15.23 8.57
N LYS A 8 6.48 14.48 8.71
CA LYS A 8 7.35 14.19 7.56
C LYS A 8 6.57 13.39 6.50
N PRO A 9 6.82 13.65 5.20
CA PRO A 9 6.21 12.88 4.12
C PRO A 9 6.68 11.43 4.20
N VAL A 10 5.89 10.51 3.66
CA VAL A 10 6.03 9.06 3.85
C VAL A 10 6.20 8.34 2.52
N LYS A 11 6.78 7.14 2.54
CA LYS A 11 6.97 6.33 1.34
C LYS A 11 5.66 5.66 0.95
N LEU A 12 5.16 5.90 -0.26
CA LEU A 12 3.99 5.20 -0.78
C LEU A 12 4.35 3.75 -1.10
N ILE A 13 3.50 2.83 -0.63
CA ILE A 13 3.57 1.39 -0.89
C ILE A 13 2.23 0.96 -1.45
N ILE A 14 2.23 0.20 -2.54
CA ILE A 14 1.03 -0.45 -3.06
C ILE A 14 1.31 -1.94 -3.13
N GLY A 15 0.72 -2.68 -2.20
CA GLY A 15 0.63 -4.12 -2.31
C GLY A 15 -0.50 -4.48 -3.25
N PHE A 16 -0.36 -5.55 -4.00
CA PHE A 16 -1.46 -6.09 -4.79
C PHE A 16 -1.36 -7.59 -4.93
N PHE A 17 -2.49 -8.22 -5.21
CA PHE A 17 -2.52 -9.63 -5.56
C PHE A 17 -3.49 -9.91 -6.70
N LEU A 18 -3.16 -10.93 -7.47
CA LEU A 18 -3.86 -11.32 -8.69
C LEU A 18 -3.62 -12.80 -8.99
N LYS A 19 -4.45 -13.38 -9.86
CA LYS A 19 -4.24 -14.72 -10.40
C LYS A 19 -3.30 -14.69 -11.62
N ASP A 20 -3.61 -13.82 -12.56
CA ASP A 20 -2.91 -13.71 -13.84
C ASP A 20 -1.75 -12.70 -13.79
N LYS A 21 -0.52 -13.23 -13.76
CA LYS A 21 0.71 -12.42 -13.69
C LYS A 21 0.95 -11.60 -14.96
N ASP A 22 0.31 -11.93 -16.08
CA ASP A 22 0.48 -11.19 -17.33
C ASP A 22 -0.13 -9.78 -17.25
N LEU A 23 -1.08 -9.57 -16.34
CA LEU A 23 -1.63 -8.24 -16.03
C LEU A 23 -0.63 -7.27 -15.39
N LEU A 24 0.51 -7.77 -14.89
CA LEU A 24 1.53 -6.97 -14.22
C LEU A 24 1.94 -5.75 -15.04
N LYS A 25 2.20 -5.93 -16.35
CA LYS A 25 2.69 -4.84 -17.21
C LYS A 25 1.67 -3.72 -17.24
N SER A 26 0.41 -4.05 -17.53
CA SER A 26 -0.68 -3.08 -17.60
C SER A 26 -0.92 -2.39 -16.26
N ILE A 27 -0.96 -3.14 -15.15
CA ILE A 27 -1.11 -2.57 -13.81
C ILE A 27 0.04 -1.63 -13.48
N SER A 28 1.28 -2.03 -13.77
CA SER A 28 2.47 -1.22 -13.48
C SER A 28 2.48 0.11 -14.25
N VAL A 29 2.05 0.11 -15.51
CA VAL A 29 1.93 1.33 -16.32
C VAL A 29 0.95 2.30 -15.66
N ARG A 30 -0.26 1.82 -15.32
CA ARG A 30 -1.29 2.66 -14.70
C ARG A 30 -0.88 3.21 -13.33
N LEU A 31 -0.21 2.39 -12.53
CA LEU A 31 0.31 2.83 -11.23
C LEU A 31 1.42 3.86 -11.37
N VAL A 32 2.33 3.69 -12.33
CA VAL A 32 3.42 4.66 -12.58
C VAL A 32 2.89 5.97 -13.14
N GLU A 33 1.91 5.92 -14.05
CA GLU A 33 1.22 7.11 -14.57
C GLU A 33 0.60 7.95 -13.44
N LYS A 34 -0.03 7.30 -12.44
CA LYS A 34 -0.71 7.99 -11.34
C LYS A 34 0.21 8.42 -10.20
N PHE A 35 1.20 7.60 -9.85
CA PHE A 35 1.96 7.76 -8.60
C PHE A 35 3.46 7.97 -8.79
N GLY A 36 3.92 8.01 -10.05
CA GLY A 36 5.33 8.21 -10.40
C GLY A 36 6.14 6.92 -10.48
N SER A 37 7.44 7.08 -10.74
CA SER A 37 8.35 5.94 -10.93
C SER A 37 8.46 5.05 -9.70
N LEU A 38 8.61 3.75 -9.93
CA LEU A 38 8.90 2.77 -8.89
C LEU A 38 10.33 2.96 -8.33
N ASP A 39 10.48 2.76 -7.03
CA ASP A 39 11.76 2.76 -6.30
C ASP A 39 12.23 1.33 -6.03
N MET A 40 11.34 0.51 -5.48
CA MET A 40 11.61 -0.89 -5.18
C MET A 40 10.42 -1.76 -5.55
N VAL A 41 10.70 -2.97 -6.03
CA VAL A 41 9.67 -3.94 -6.41
C VAL A 41 9.99 -5.26 -5.74
N SER A 42 9.01 -5.84 -5.03
CA SER A 42 9.19 -7.13 -4.40
C SER A 42 9.27 -8.26 -5.43
N LYS A 43 9.79 -9.41 -4.99
CA LYS A 43 9.51 -10.69 -5.64
C LYS A 43 8.01 -11.01 -5.56
N TRP A 44 7.57 -11.99 -6.34
CA TRP A 44 6.23 -12.57 -6.16
C TRP A 44 6.20 -13.42 -4.89
N PHE A 45 5.11 -13.31 -4.13
CA PHE A 45 4.82 -14.15 -2.98
C PHE A 45 3.52 -14.94 -3.24
N PRO A 46 3.41 -16.19 -2.79
CA PRO A 46 2.11 -16.86 -2.71
C PRO A 46 1.13 -16.05 -1.86
N PHE A 47 -0.14 -16.04 -2.24
CA PHE A 47 -1.23 -15.50 -1.42
C PHE A 47 -2.21 -16.65 -1.15
N ASP A 48 -2.03 -17.33 -0.02
CA ASP A 48 -2.69 -18.57 0.37
C ASP A 48 -3.30 -18.51 1.79
N MET A 49 -3.34 -17.31 2.38
CA MET A 49 -3.78 -17.11 3.77
C MET A 49 -5.32 -17.05 3.93
N THR A 50 -6.08 -17.05 2.83
CA THR A 50 -7.55 -17.03 2.86
C THR A 50 -8.17 -17.48 1.53
N ASP A 51 -9.26 -18.25 1.62
CA ASP A 51 -10.09 -18.64 0.47
C ASP A 51 -11.12 -17.58 0.06
N TYR A 52 -11.20 -16.45 0.80
CA TYR A 52 -12.23 -15.42 0.62
C TYR A 52 -12.34 -14.90 -0.82
N TYR A 53 -11.24 -14.89 -1.57
CA TYR A 53 -11.19 -14.38 -2.95
C TYR A 53 -11.34 -15.47 -4.02
N HIS A 54 -11.38 -16.75 -3.65
CA HIS A 54 -11.35 -17.85 -4.61
C HIS A 54 -12.57 -17.90 -5.53
N SER A 55 -13.76 -17.59 -5.03
CA SER A 55 -14.99 -17.60 -5.84
C SER A 55 -15.00 -16.50 -6.91
N GLU A 56 -14.36 -15.36 -6.64
CA GLU A 56 -14.35 -14.20 -7.55
C GLU A 56 -13.12 -14.18 -8.46
N MET A 57 -11.92 -14.42 -7.90
CA MET A 57 -10.65 -14.26 -8.59
C MET A 57 -10.02 -15.59 -9.03
N GLY A 58 -10.53 -16.72 -8.52
CA GLY A 58 -9.92 -18.03 -8.67
C GLY A 58 -8.67 -18.21 -7.81
N THR A 59 -7.94 -19.29 -8.09
CA THR A 59 -6.71 -19.71 -7.41
C THR A 59 -5.73 -20.28 -8.45
N PRO A 60 -4.40 -20.25 -8.22
CA PRO A 60 -3.68 -19.58 -7.12
C PRO A 60 -3.63 -18.05 -7.27
N LEU A 61 -3.45 -17.36 -6.15
CA LEU A 61 -3.21 -15.91 -6.10
C LEU A 61 -1.75 -15.61 -5.74
N PHE A 62 -1.24 -14.49 -6.28
CA PHE A 62 0.14 -14.07 -6.10
C PHE A 62 0.19 -12.61 -5.66
N ARG A 63 0.87 -12.34 -4.54
CA ARG A 63 1.13 -11.00 -4.04
C ARG A 63 2.41 -10.42 -4.61
N ARG A 64 2.37 -9.12 -4.88
CA ARG A 64 3.53 -8.28 -5.19
C ARG A 64 3.37 -6.92 -4.55
N ILE A 65 4.48 -6.26 -4.28
CA ILE A 65 4.50 -4.98 -3.56
C ILE A 65 5.41 -4.02 -4.31
N PHE A 66 4.90 -2.82 -4.57
CA PHE A 66 5.64 -1.71 -5.15
C PHE A 66 5.86 -0.63 -4.10
N ALA A 67 7.08 -0.11 -4.04
CA ALA A 67 7.40 1.14 -3.37
C ALA A 67 7.70 2.21 -4.42
N PHE A 68 7.21 3.43 -4.22
CA PHE A 68 7.33 4.52 -5.18
C PHE A 68 8.44 5.50 -4.79
N ASN A 69 9.06 6.13 -5.78
CA ASN A 69 10.19 7.03 -5.53
C ASN A 69 9.73 8.27 -4.75
N SER A 70 8.69 8.93 -5.23
CA SER A 70 8.12 10.12 -4.62
C SER A 70 7.53 9.84 -3.24
N LEU A 71 7.86 10.70 -2.28
CA LEU A 71 7.20 10.69 -0.97
C LEU A 71 5.85 11.41 -1.06
N ILE A 72 4.87 10.90 -0.32
CA ILE A 72 3.51 11.46 -0.26
C ILE A 72 3.26 12.12 1.09
N ARG A 73 2.26 12.98 1.17
CA ARG A 73 1.74 13.43 2.47
C ARG A 73 0.87 12.33 3.06
N ARG A 74 0.73 12.30 4.39
CA ARG A 74 -0.02 11.23 5.07
C ARG A 74 -1.52 11.33 4.76
N GLU A 75 -2.00 12.56 4.58
CA GLU A 75 -3.39 12.93 4.31
C GLU A 75 -3.85 12.47 2.91
N ASP A 76 -2.90 12.28 1.98
CA ASP A 76 -3.19 11.87 0.60
C ASP A 76 -3.63 10.39 0.53
N LEU A 77 -3.39 9.59 1.58
CA LEU A 77 -3.65 8.15 1.58
C LEU A 77 -5.13 7.82 1.28
N ALA A 78 -6.08 8.62 1.77
CA ALA A 78 -7.50 8.41 1.48
C ALA A 78 -7.82 8.59 -0.01
N VAL A 79 -7.27 9.64 -0.63
CA VAL A 79 -7.45 9.91 -2.07
C VAL A 79 -6.77 8.81 -2.90
N ILE A 80 -5.55 8.42 -2.53
CA ILE A 80 -4.84 7.31 -3.17
C ILE A 80 -5.66 6.02 -3.12
N LYS A 81 -6.32 5.69 -2.00
CA LYS A 81 -7.20 4.52 -1.95
C LYS A 81 -8.35 4.60 -2.95
N LEU A 82 -9.00 5.75 -3.07
CA LEU A 82 -10.05 5.93 -4.06
C LEU A 82 -9.53 5.76 -5.50
N GLU A 83 -8.36 6.32 -5.81
CA GLU A 83 -7.71 6.15 -7.11
C GLU A 83 -7.39 4.67 -7.40
N THR A 84 -6.86 3.94 -6.41
CA THR A 84 -6.62 2.50 -6.59
C THR A 84 -7.92 1.71 -6.75
N ASN A 85 -9.01 2.08 -6.08
CA ASN A 85 -10.31 1.44 -6.29
C ASN A 85 -10.85 1.69 -7.70
N VAL A 86 -10.60 2.88 -8.29
CA VAL A 86 -10.92 3.15 -9.70
C VAL A 86 -10.12 2.23 -10.61
N LEU A 87 -8.80 2.12 -10.37
CA LEU A 87 -7.93 1.23 -11.14
C LEU A 87 -8.35 -0.24 -11.03
N GLU A 88 -8.67 -0.74 -9.84
CA GLU A 88 -9.20 -2.11 -9.66
C GLU A 88 -10.41 -2.37 -10.56
N ARG A 89 -11.33 -1.39 -10.67
CA ARG A 89 -12.51 -1.49 -11.55
C ARG A 89 -12.16 -1.51 -13.02
N GLU A 90 -11.12 -0.77 -13.45
CA GLU A 90 -10.65 -0.78 -14.85
C GLU A 90 -10.18 -2.18 -15.29
N PHE A 91 -9.66 -2.99 -14.34
CA PHE A 91 -9.17 -4.34 -14.61
C PHE A 91 -10.20 -5.45 -14.40
N MET A 92 -11.42 -5.12 -13.93
CA MET A 92 -12.47 -6.14 -13.74
C MET A 92 -12.83 -6.82 -15.07
N GLN A 93 -13.09 -8.11 -15.02
CA GLN A 93 -13.53 -8.90 -16.17
C GLN A 93 -14.86 -9.57 -15.85
N ARG A 94 -15.86 -9.37 -16.71
CA ARG A 94 -17.21 -9.94 -16.57
C ARG A 94 -17.85 -9.70 -15.20
N GLY A 95 -17.55 -8.55 -14.59
CA GLY A 95 -18.06 -8.18 -13.27
C GLY A 95 -17.27 -8.73 -12.07
N SER A 96 -16.20 -9.50 -12.30
CA SER A 96 -15.33 -10.03 -11.24
C SER A 96 -14.00 -9.27 -11.17
N ARG A 97 -13.48 -9.09 -9.96
CA ARG A 97 -12.11 -8.58 -9.75
C ARG A 97 -11.07 -9.54 -10.32
N THR A 98 -10.02 -8.96 -10.91
CA THR A 98 -8.83 -9.70 -11.39
C THR A 98 -7.58 -9.33 -10.60
N VAL A 99 -7.60 -8.17 -9.94
CA VAL A 99 -6.56 -7.65 -9.06
C VAL A 99 -7.20 -6.95 -7.86
N ASN A 100 -6.55 -7.04 -6.71
CA ASN A 100 -6.82 -6.21 -5.55
C ASN A 100 -5.58 -5.34 -5.28
N LEU A 101 -5.78 -4.04 -5.04
CA LEU A 101 -4.78 -3.02 -4.78
C LEU A 101 -4.94 -2.49 -3.34
N ASP A 102 -3.91 -2.72 -2.53
CA ASP A 102 -3.80 -2.32 -1.13
C ASP A 102 -2.77 -1.18 -0.99
N PRO A 103 -3.15 0.09 -1.23
CA PRO A 103 -2.26 1.19 -0.96
C PRO A 103 -2.08 1.41 0.53
N GLY A 104 -0.87 1.82 0.88
CA GLY A 104 -0.45 2.14 2.22
C GLY A 104 0.73 3.10 2.20
N TYR A 105 1.21 3.47 3.38
CA TYR A 105 2.47 4.17 3.49
C TYR A 105 3.37 3.52 4.51
N LEU A 106 4.67 3.73 4.32
CA LEU A 106 5.71 3.39 5.26
C LEU A 106 6.35 4.68 5.78
N SER A 107 6.43 4.79 7.11
CA SER A 107 7.19 5.84 7.79
C SER A 107 8.30 5.22 8.66
N ARG A 108 8.94 6.02 9.52
CA ARG A 108 10.00 5.51 10.40
C ARG A 108 9.43 4.60 11.48
N GLU A 109 8.19 4.88 11.89
CA GLU A 109 7.56 4.31 13.07
C GLU A 109 6.62 3.15 12.74
N HIS A 110 6.02 3.13 11.54
CA HIS A 110 4.96 2.18 11.22
C HIS A 110 4.72 2.01 9.72
N PHE A 111 4.02 0.94 9.39
CA PHE A 111 3.41 0.67 8.11
C PHE A 111 1.89 0.69 8.26
N VAL A 112 1.20 1.44 7.40
CA VAL A 112 -0.24 1.66 7.44
C VAL A 112 -0.85 1.32 6.09
N LEU A 113 -1.95 0.57 6.09
CA LEU A 113 -2.76 0.32 4.90
C LEU A 113 -4.03 1.16 4.90
N ALA A 114 -4.54 1.47 3.72
CA ALA A 114 -5.82 2.15 3.54
C ALA A 114 -6.94 1.16 3.23
N THR A 115 -8.08 1.32 3.87
CA THR A 115 -9.23 0.42 3.68
C THR A 115 -10.55 1.16 3.77
N GLY A 116 -11.54 0.73 2.98
CA GLY A 116 -12.92 1.23 3.08
C GLY A 116 -13.75 0.53 4.16
N LYS A 117 -13.18 -0.47 4.85
CA LYS A 117 -13.90 -1.26 5.87
C LYS A 117 -13.57 -0.72 7.25
N ASN A 118 -14.57 -0.20 7.97
CA ASN A 118 -14.39 0.18 9.37
C ASN A 118 -14.17 -1.06 10.26
N TYR A 119 -13.35 -0.92 11.31
CA TYR A 119 -13.14 -1.95 12.35
C TYR A 119 -12.58 -1.32 13.62
N THR A 120 -12.53 -2.06 14.72
CA THR A 120 -12.23 -1.56 16.08
C THR A 120 -10.93 -0.77 16.22
N HIS A 121 -9.87 -1.12 15.48
CA HIS A 121 -8.57 -0.44 15.53
C HIS A 121 -8.35 0.61 14.43
N ARG A 122 -9.31 0.75 13.50
CA ARG A 122 -9.13 1.55 12.29
C ARG A 122 -9.55 2.99 12.50
N ILE A 123 -8.70 3.92 12.06
CA ILE A 123 -8.89 5.36 12.28
C ILE A 123 -9.41 6.00 10.99
N TYR A 124 -10.50 6.76 11.08
CA TYR A 124 -11.07 7.43 9.92
C TYR A 124 -10.12 8.50 9.34
N LEU A 125 -9.90 8.46 8.03
CA LEU A 125 -9.05 9.40 7.28
C LEU A 125 -9.86 10.40 6.45
N GLY A 126 -11.18 10.24 6.35
CA GLY A 126 -12.02 10.98 5.41
C GLY A 126 -12.44 10.13 4.20
N LYS A 127 -13.46 10.61 3.47
CA LYS A 127 -13.96 10.01 2.21
C LYS A 127 -14.33 8.51 2.32
N GLY A 128 -14.80 8.07 3.49
CA GLY A 128 -15.11 6.66 3.74
C GLY A 128 -13.89 5.73 3.88
N ILE A 129 -12.67 6.27 3.94
CA ILE A 129 -11.43 5.51 4.07
C ILE A 129 -10.90 5.58 5.49
N TYR A 130 -10.31 4.48 5.94
CA TYR A 130 -9.71 4.31 7.24
C TYR A 130 -8.25 3.88 7.11
N ALA A 131 -7.42 4.31 8.06
CA ALA A 131 -6.08 3.81 8.29
C ALA A 131 -6.15 2.53 9.12
N ASP A 132 -5.48 1.49 8.63
CA ASP A 132 -5.19 0.26 9.36
C ASP A 132 -3.71 0.29 9.76
N LEU A 133 -3.43 0.43 11.06
CA LEU A 133 -2.07 0.32 11.57
C LEU A 133 -1.61 -1.13 11.44
N THR A 134 -0.88 -1.45 10.39
CA THR A 134 -0.60 -2.84 10.00
C THR A 134 0.67 -3.37 10.63
N LEU A 135 1.75 -2.59 10.74
CA LEU A 135 2.98 -2.99 11.46
C LEU A 135 3.53 -1.78 12.22
N ILE A 136 4.17 -2.03 13.37
CA ILE A 136 4.94 -1.02 14.11
C ILE A 136 6.43 -1.34 14.02
N TYR A 137 7.28 -0.33 13.94
CA TYR A 137 8.73 -0.52 13.97
C TYR A 137 9.23 -0.30 15.40
N SER A 138 9.75 -1.37 16.02
CA SER A 138 10.24 -1.33 17.40
C SER A 138 11.40 -2.29 17.56
N LYS A 139 12.37 -1.92 18.41
CA LYS A 139 13.57 -2.72 18.69
C LYS A 139 14.31 -3.21 17.44
N GLY A 140 14.35 -2.38 16.39
CA GLY A 140 15.11 -2.65 15.17
C GLY A 140 14.39 -3.50 14.11
N ALA A 141 13.11 -3.83 14.29
CA ALA A 141 12.35 -4.60 13.30
C ALA A 141 10.89 -4.15 13.23
N PHE A 142 10.22 -4.50 12.11
CA PHE A 142 8.76 -4.42 12.05
C PHE A 142 8.14 -5.56 12.86
N GLN A 143 7.14 -5.22 13.65
CA GLN A 143 6.39 -6.13 14.51
C GLN A 143 4.92 -6.11 14.07
N ALA A 144 4.37 -7.31 13.89
CA ALA A 144 2.96 -7.50 13.68
C ALA A 144 2.16 -7.19 14.95
N LEU A 145 0.95 -6.71 14.73
CA LEU A 145 -0.09 -6.45 15.72
C LEU A 145 -1.13 -7.58 15.67
N PRO A 146 -1.99 -7.73 16.69
CA PRO A 146 -2.99 -8.80 16.73
C PRO A 146 -3.96 -8.83 15.53
N TRP A 147 -4.11 -7.71 14.82
CA TRP A 147 -4.97 -7.55 13.65
C TRP A 147 -4.22 -7.44 12.33
N THR A 148 -2.88 -7.55 12.31
CA THR A 148 -2.10 -7.51 11.07
C THR A 148 -2.57 -8.61 10.13
N TYR A 149 -2.80 -8.24 8.87
CA TYR A 149 -3.13 -9.22 7.85
C TYR A 149 -2.02 -10.28 7.74
N PRO A 150 -2.34 -11.59 7.76
CA PRO A 150 -1.33 -12.63 7.87
C PRO A 150 -0.29 -12.62 6.74
N ASP A 151 -0.69 -12.21 5.54
CA ASP A 151 0.19 -12.05 4.38
C ASP A 151 1.23 -10.93 4.55
N TYR A 152 0.91 -9.88 5.30
CA TYR A 152 1.87 -8.82 5.65
C TYR A 152 2.75 -9.15 6.87
N ALA A 153 2.37 -10.16 7.66
CA ALA A 153 3.18 -10.66 8.77
C ALA A 153 4.23 -11.69 8.34
N GLN A 154 4.22 -12.13 7.08
CA GLN A 154 5.18 -13.12 6.58
C GLN A 154 6.60 -12.53 6.49
N GLY A 155 7.60 -13.30 6.92
CA GLY A 155 9.02 -12.91 6.90
C GLY A 155 9.47 -12.26 5.59
N PRO A 156 9.21 -12.87 4.41
CA PRO A 156 9.62 -12.29 3.14
C PRO A 156 8.99 -10.92 2.80
N VAL A 157 7.76 -10.65 3.26
CA VAL A 157 7.10 -9.35 3.10
C VAL A 157 7.69 -8.34 4.08
N VAL A 158 7.88 -8.75 5.33
CA VAL A 158 8.51 -7.93 6.37
C VAL A 158 9.93 -7.52 5.96
N ASP A 159 10.73 -8.44 5.41
CA ASP A 159 12.09 -8.17 4.94
C ASP A 159 12.11 -7.16 3.78
N PHE A 160 11.17 -7.28 2.84
CA PHE A 160 11.01 -6.30 1.78
C PHE A 160 10.68 -4.91 2.36
N LEU A 161 9.73 -4.82 3.30
CA LEU A 161 9.38 -3.56 3.94
C LEU A 161 10.53 -2.99 4.76
N GLN A 162 11.37 -3.81 5.40
CA GLN A 162 12.58 -3.35 6.08
C GLN A 162 13.57 -2.71 5.09
N GLY A 163 13.79 -3.33 3.93
CA GLY A 163 14.59 -2.74 2.86
C GLY A 163 14.04 -1.39 2.38
N VAL A 164 12.73 -1.32 2.16
CA VAL A 164 12.06 -0.06 1.79
C VAL A 164 12.20 1.01 2.87
N ARG A 165 12.13 0.64 4.16
CA ARG A 165 12.34 1.57 5.27
C ARG A 165 13.76 2.14 5.27
N ALA A 166 14.77 1.31 5.05
CA ALA A 166 16.15 1.77 4.96
C ALA A 166 16.32 2.80 3.83
N LYS A 167 15.76 2.50 2.65
CA LYS A 167 15.75 3.42 1.51
C LYS A 167 14.98 4.71 1.80
N TYR A 168 13.80 4.63 2.41
CA TYR A 168 13.01 5.79 2.81
C TYR A 168 13.75 6.72 3.79
N ILE A 169 14.51 6.17 4.75
CA ILE A 169 15.30 6.97 5.68
C ILE A 169 16.38 7.76 4.95
N PHE A 170 17.02 7.16 3.95
CA PHE A 170 17.97 7.85 3.08
C PHE A 170 17.28 8.95 2.27
N ASP A 171 16.13 8.66 1.66
CA ASP A 171 15.40 9.63 0.83
C ASP A 171 14.89 10.84 1.61
N LEU A 172 14.51 10.67 2.89
CA LEU A 172 14.16 11.78 3.77
C LEU A 172 15.29 12.80 3.95
N GLY A 173 16.55 12.38 3.79
CA GLY A 173 17.74 13.24 3.86
C GLY A 173 17.98 14.07 2.59
N GLY A 174 17.34 13.73 1.46
CA GLY A 174 17.53 14.39 0.16
C GLY A 174 16.23 14.70 -0.59
N ALA A 175 15.10 14.76 0.11
CA ALA A 175 13.76 14.61 -0.47
C ALA A 175 13.44 15.60 -1.61
N ARG A 176 13.05 15.03 -2.76
CA ARG A 176 12.28 15.67 -3.86
C ARG A 176 10.81 15.29 -3.69
N PHE A 177 9.89 16.24 -3.81
CA PHE A 177 8.45 16.02 -3.66
C PHE A 177 7.81 15.53 -4.97
N ALA A 178 6.68 14.81 -4.90
CA ALA A 178 5.82 14.67 -6.07
C ALA A 178 5.30 16.07 -6.46
N GLU A 179 5.78 16.62 -7.58
CA GLU A 179 5.22 17.80 -8.21
C GLU A 179 3.90 17.43 -8.89
N ASN A 180 2.89 17.11 -8.08
CA ASN A 180 1.47 17.18 -8.40
C ASN A 180 0.72 16.68 -7.16
N PRO A 181 0.11 17.56 -6.34
CA PRO A 181 -0.86 17.08 -5.37
C PRO A 181 -1.95 16.38 -6.17
N ILE A 182 -2.21 15.11 -5.85
CA ILE A 182 -3.35 14.39 -6.40
C ILE A 182 -4.57 15.25 -6.07
N GLN A 183 -5.09 15.96 -7.07
CA GLN A 183 -6.23 16.84 -6.90
C GLN A 183 -7.38 15.94 -6.44
N ALA A 184 -7.88 16.18 -5.24
CA ALA A 184 -9.08 15.50 -4.77
C ALA A 184 -10.20 15.78 -5.79
N PRO A 185 -10.95 14.77 -6.24
CA PRO A 185 -12.13 15.03 -7.05
C PRO A 185 -13.10 15.90 -6.24
N PRO A 186 -13.90 16.75 -6.93
CA PRO A 186 -14.81 17.70 -6.31
C PRO A 186 -15.80 17.04 -5.35
#